data_AF-A0A284QLD1-F1
#
_entry.id   AF-A0A284QLD1-F1
#
_cell.length_a   1.000
_cell.length_b   1.000
_cell.length_c   1.000
_cell.angle_alpha   90.00
_cell.angle_beta   90.00
_cell.angle_gamma   90.00
#
_symmetry.space_group_name_H-M   'P 1'
#
loop_
_entity.id
_entity.type
_entity.pdbx_description
1 polymer ?
#
loop_
_entity_poly.entity_id
_entity_poly.type
_entity_poly.pdbx_seq_one_letter_code
_entity_poly.pdbx_strand_id
1 'polypeptide(L)'
;MKVELPAAFEDAPISDLVVLIADMLDRLMSHNDRIALSPQALTRFHSRSAPAISVVDYLRRITRFINVERSCLLVSLFYIDAICARHPLFTLSSLTCHRFLITAIAVASKCLCDTFCTNALYAKVGGISVTELNILEREFLQMIDWRLMCTREILSEYYTNLVRTNASGKYAIADDDDDSPMAVQPLKPTVPPQDIAQRPTIEQNMAFAAHQRGEG
;
A
#
# COMPACT_ATOMS: atom_id res chain seq x y z
N MET A 1 27.75 -6.97 -12.86
CA MET A 1 27.91 -7.64 -11.56
C MET A 1 26.54 -7.64 -10.90
N LYS A 2 26.03 -8.81 -10.50
CA LYS A 2 24.74 -8.90 -9.80
C LYS A 2 24.93 -8.41 -8.36
N VAL A 3 23.95 -7.68 -7.84
CA VAL A 3 23.85 -7.28 -6.44
C VAL A 3 23.07 -8.37 -5.73
N GLU A 4 23.72 -9.04 -4.79
CA GLU A 4 23.10 -10.05 -3.95
C GLU A 4 22.44 -9.38 -2.76
N LEU A 5 21.15 -9.65 -2.60
CA LEU A 5 20.35 -9.16 -1.48
C LEU A 5 20.12 -10.29 -0.46
N PRO A 6 20.00 -9.98 0.83
CA PRO A 6 19.67 -10.96 1.85
C PRO A 6 18.32 -11.63 1.59
N ALA A 7 18.17 -12.88 2.06
CA ALA A 7 16.90 -13.60 1.98
C ALA A 7 15.78 -12.94 2.81
N ALA A 8 16.14 -12.43 4.00
CA ALA A 8 15.24 -11.68 4.85
C ALA A 8 15.17 -10.21 4.41
N PHE A 9 13.96 -9.71 4.14
CA PHE A 9 13.78 -8.31 3.72
C PHE A 9 14.20 -7.32 4.80
N GLU A 10 14.19 -7.74 6.07
CA GLU A 10 14.58 -6.93 7.23
C GLU A 10 16.05 -6.51 7.18
N ASP A 11 16.89 -7.30 6.52
CA ASP A 11 18.33 -7.06 6.39
C ASP A 11 18.67 -6.32 5.07
N ALA A 12 17.74 -6.27 4.12
CA ALA A 12 17.97 -5.66 2.81
C ALA A 12 18.27 -4.16 2.91
N PRO A 13 19.21 -3.59 2.14
CA PRO A 13 19.45 -2.15 2.18
C PRO A 13 18.22 -1.35 1.72
N ILE A 14 17.83 -0.32 2.47
CA ILE A 14 16.69 0.54 2.12
C ILE A 14 16.87 1.19 0.73
N SER A 15 18.11 1.53 0.37
CA SER A 15 18.42 2.08 -0.96
C SER A 15 18.02 1.15 -2.10
N ASP A 16 18.21 -0.14 -1.93
CA ASP A 16 17.92 -1.15 -2.95
C ASP A 16 16.42 -1.41 -3.00
N LEU A 17 15.74 -1.48 -1.85
CA LEU A 17 14.27 -1.53 -1.78
C LEU A 17 13.63 -0.33 -2.49
N VAL A 18 14.16 0.88 -2.28
CA VAL A 18 13.67 2.09 -2.96
C VAL A 18 13.80 1.97 -4.49
N VAL A 19 14.93 1.48 -4.98
CA VAL A 19 15.14 1.29 -6.43
C VAL A 19 14.19 0.25 -6.98
N LEU A 20 14.07 -0.90 -6.30
CA LEU A 20 13.21 -2.00 -6.70
C LEU A 20 11.71 -1.61 -6.71
N ILE A 21 11.24 -0.97 -5.64
CA ILE A 21 9.85 -0.47 -5.55
C ILE A 21 9.59 0.54 -6.66
N ALA A 22 10.48 1.53 -6.85
CA ALA A 22 10.29 2.53 -7.89
C ALA A 22 10.24 1.91 -9.30
N ASP A 23 11.13 0.96 -9.59
CA ASP A 23 11.17 0.23 -10.87
C ASP A 23 9.86 -0.52 -11.13
N MET A 24 9.28 -1.17 -10.11
CA MET A 24 7.97 -1.82 -10.21
C MET A 24 6.84 -0.81 -10.45
N LEU A 25 6.81 0.28 -9.67
CA LEU A 25 5.77 1.31 -9.79
C LEU A 25 5.83 2.03 -11.14
N ASP A 26 7.02 2.31 -11.67
CA ASP A 26 7.20 2.93 -12.99
C ASP A 26 6.66 2.02 -14.11
N ARG A 27 6.85 0.70 -14.01
CA ARG A 27 6.25 -0.27 -14.95
C ARG A 27 4.73 -0.29 -14.85
N LEU A 28 4.19 -0.32 -13.62
CA LEU A 28 2.76 -0.32 -13.36
C LEU A 28 2.10 0.95 -13.94
N MET A 29 2.68 2.12 -13.66
CA MET A 29 2.18 3.40 -14.18
C MET A 29 2.29 3.48 -15.71
N SER A 30 3.38 2.98 -16.31
CA SER A 30 3.55 2.97 -17.77
C SER A 30 2.45 2.19 -18.51
N HIS A 31 1.88 1.17 -17.84
CA HIS A 31 0.71 0.46 -18.34
C HIS A 31 -0.58 1.25 -18.07
N ASN A 32 -0.76 1.71 -16.83
CA ASN A 32 -1.98 2.33 -16.36
C ASN A 32 -2.26 3.73 -16.93
N ASP A 33 -1.22 4.49 -17.30
CA ASP A 33 -1.35 5.82 -17.91
C ASP A 33 -2.00 5.76 -19.31
N ARG A 34 -2.13 4.56 -19.89
CA ARG A 34 -2.84 4.34 -21.17
C ARG A 34 -4.35 4.22 -20.98
N ILE A 35 -4.82 4.07 -19.74
CA ILE A 35 -6.24 3.96 -19.41
C ILE A 35 -6.82 5.37 -19.35
N ALA A 36 -7.86 5.64 -20.13
CA ALA A 36 -8.51 6.94 -20.14
C ALA A 36 -9.17 7.23 -18.78
N LEU A 37 -8.83 8.37 -18.19
CA LEU A 37 -9.39 8.80 -16.91
C LEU A 37 -10.86 9.20 -17.08
N SER A 38 -11.76 8.42 -16.47
CA SER A 38 -13.16 8.81 -16.33
C SER A 38 -13.32 9.85 -15.21
N PRO A 39 -14.16 10.88 -15.36
CA PRO A 39 -14.46 11.83 -14.27
C PRO A 39 -14.95 11.16 -12.98
N GLN A 40 -15.61 9.99 -13.10
CA GLN A 40 -16.11 9.22 -11.97
C GLN A 40 -15.00 8.47 -11.21
N ALA A 41 -13.82 8.33 -11.81
CA ALA A 41 -12.64 7.69 -11.23
C ALA A 41 -11.70 8.70 -10.54
N LEU A 42 -12.06 9.99 -10.51
CA LEU A 42 -11.23 11.01 -9.89
C LEU A 42 -11.23 10.86 -8.36
N THR A 43 -10.05 10.61 -7.80
CA THR A 43 -9.83 10.50 -6.35
C THR A 43 -9.03 11.68 -5.81
N ARG A 44 -8.96 11.81 -4.48
CA ARG A 44 -8.11 12.83 -3.82
C ARG A 44 -6.62 12.64 -4.08
N PHE A 45 -6.20 11.46 -4.50
CA PHE A 45 -4.82 11.17 -4.87
C PHE A 45 -4.42 11.78 -6.22
N HIS A 46 -5.36 12.21 -7.07
CA HIS A 46 -5.01 12.78 -8.37
C HIS A 46 -4.38 14.18 -8.22
N SER A 47 -3.19 14.32 -8.80
CA SER A 47 -2.53 15.60 -9.01
C SER A 47 -3.07 16.31 -10.26
N ARG A 48 -2.92 17.63 -10.32
CA ARG A 48 -3.30 18.43 -11.51
C ARG A 48 -2.46 18.10 -12.74
N SER A 49 -1.20 17.75 -12.53
CA SER A 49 -0.25 17.26 -13.52
C SER A 49 0.70 16.28 -12.85
N ALA A 50 1.34 15.42 -13.63
CA ALA A 50 2.36 14.51 -13.12
C ALA A 50 3.50 15.32 -12.47
N PRO A 51 3.93 14.98 -11.25
CA PRO A 51 5.08 15.65 -10.63
C PRO A 51 6.36 15.46 -11.44
N ALA A 52 7.20 16.51 -11.51
CA ALA A 52 8.46 16.47 -12.27
C ALA A 52 9.54 15.60 -11.61
N ILE A 53 9.41 15.30 -10.31
CA ILE A 53 10.31 14.40 -9.60
C ILE A 53 9.96 12.95 -9.90
N SER A 54 10.96 12.13 -10.23
CA SER A 54 10.76 10.68 -10.44
C SER A 54 10.28 9.98 -9.17
N VAL A 55 9.65 8.81 -9.30
CA VAL A 55 9.22 8.02 -8.12
C VAL A 55 10.43 7.60 -7.28
N VAL A 56 11.54 7.18 -7.92
CA VAL A 56 12.75 6.80 -7.20
C VAL A 56 13.35 7.97 -6.41
N ASP A 57 13.41 9.17 -6.98
CA ASP A 57 13.95 10.34 -6.28
C ASP A 57 13.00 10.83 -5.18
N TYR A 58 11.70 10.67 -5.38
CA TYR A 58 10.69 10.96 -4.35
C TYR A 58 10.82 10.01 -3.15
N LEU A 59 10.95 8.70 -3.39
CA LEU A 59 11.17 7.71 -2.33
C LEU A 59 12.53 7.89 -1.63
N ARG A 60 13.59 8.23 -2.38
CA ARG A 60 14.89 8.63 -1.79
C ARG A 60 14.75 9.86 -0.89
N ARG A 61 13.96 10.85 -1.32
CA ARG A 61 13.68 12.04 -0.50
C ARG A 61 12.96 11.65 0.79
N ILE A 62 11.94 10.80 0.71
CA ILE A 62 11.19 10.33 1.88
C ILE A 62 12.12 9.60 2.86
N THR A 63 12.81 8.57 2.40
CA THR A 63 13.70 7.74 3.24
C THR A 63 14.93 8.47 3.78
N ARG A 64 15.34 9.57 3.14
CA ARG A 64 16.43 10.42 3.64
C ARG A 64 16.01 11.30 4.83
N PHE A 65 14.77 11.80 4.82
CA PHE A 65 14.31 12.78 5.82
C PHE A 65 13.36 12.19 6.86
N ILE A 66 12.81 11.00 6.60
CA ILE A 66 11.96 10.25 7.50
C ILE A 66 12.65 8.90 7.72
N ASN A 67 12.76 8.48 8.98
CA ASN A 67 13.29 7.17 9.33
C ASN A 67 12.22 6.09 9.04
N VAL A 68 12.04 5.76 7.76
CA VAL A 68 11.04 4.78 7.31
C VAL A 68 11.59 3.37 7.48
N GLU A 69 10.82 2.49 8.14
CA GLU A 69 11.16 1.08 8.22
C GLU A 69 10.93 0.34 6.89
N ARG A 70 11.69 -0.73 6.66
CA ARG A 70 11.59 -1.57 5.46
C ARG A 70 10.20 -2.19 5.29
N SER A 71 9.61 -2.60 6.40
CA SER A 71 8.22 -3.07 6.49
C SER A 71 7.24 -2.02 5.97
N CYS A 72 7.42 -0.74 6.34
CA CYS A 72 6.59 0.37 5.88
C CYS A 72 6.75 0.66 4.37
N LEU A 73 7.94 0.42 3.80
CA LEU A 73 8.13 0.53 2.36
C LEU A 73 7.42 -0.61 1.62
N LEU A 74 7.59 -1.85 2.07
CA LEU A 74 7.00 -3.01 1.41
C LEU A 74 5.47 -3.06 1.57
N VAL A 75 4.94 -2.70 2.74
CA VAL A 75 3.48 -2.69 2.96
C VAL A 75 2.77 -1.67 2.05
N SER A 76 3.48 -0.66 1.54
CA SER A 76 2.91 0.26 0.56
C SER A 76 2.49 -0.45 -0.73
N LEU A 77 3.19 -1.52 -1.14
CA LEU A 77 2.80 -2.38 -2.26
C LEU A 77 1.53 -3.18 -1.94
N PHE A 78 1.48 -3.78 -0.75
CA PHE A 78 0.29 -4.46 -0.26
C PHE A 78 -0.94 -3.53 -0.24
N TYR A 79 -0.76 -2.28 0.19
CA TYR A 79 -1.82 -1.28 0.20
C TYR A 79 -2.32 -0.90 -1.20
N ILE A 80 -1.45 -0.85 -2.20
CA ILE A 80 -1.85 -0.65 -3.59
C ILE A 80 -2.78 -1.78 -4.02
N ASP A 81 -2.38 -3.03 -3.83
CA ASP A 81 -3.17 -4.19 -4.25
C ASP A 81 -4.51 -4.27 -3.50
N ALA A 82 -4.49 -4.08 -2.18
CA ALA A 82 -5.69 -4.10 -1.35
C ALA A 82 -6.70 -3.01 -1.75
N ILE A 83 -6.22 -1.80 -2.03
CA ILE A 83 -7.09 -0.68 -2.44
C ILE A 83 -7.61 -0.90 -3.87
N CYS A 84 -6.76 -1.31 -4.82
CA CYS A 84 -7.19 -1.61 -6.19
C CYS A 84 -8.23 -2.74 -6.24
N ALA A 85 -8.06 -3.78 -5.43
CA ALA A 85 -9.02 -4.88 -5.33
C ALA A 85 -10.38 -4.42 -4.79
N ARG A 86 -10.39 -3.43 -3.88
CA ARG A 86 -11.62 -2.92 -3.26
C ARG A 86 -12.26 -1.76 -4.02
N HIS A 87 -11.48 -1.01 -4.80
CA HIS A 87 -11.91 0.13 -5.59
C HIS A 87 -11.46 -0.05 -7.04
N PRO A 88 -12.21 -0.79 -7.87
CA PRO A 88 -11.82 -1.10 -9.26
C PRO A 88 -11.67 0.13 -10.17
N LEU A 89 -12.24 1.27 -9.77
CA LEU A 89 -12.08 2.54 -10.49
C LEU A 89 -10.79 3.28 -10.09
N PHE A 90 -10.16 2.92 -8.97
CA PHE A 90 -8.90 3.51 -8.58
C PHE A 90 -7.75 2.84 -9.35
N THR A 91 -6.94 3.68 -9.98
CA THR A 91 -5.77 3.25 -10.72
C THR A 91 -4.54 3.98 -10.21
N LEU A 92 -3.48 3.23 -9.92
CA LEU A 92 -2.18 3.83 -9.66
C LEU A 92 -1.54 4.29 -10.98
N SER A 93 -1.34 5.60 -11.13
CA SER A 93 -0.88 6.27 -12.34
C SER A 93 0.13 7.35 -11.99
N SER A 94 0.76 7.96 -13.00
CA SER A 94 1.66 9.11 -12.80
C SER A 94 0.97 10.32 -12.14
N LEU A 95 -0.36 10.38 -12.15
CA LEU A 95 -1.13 11.43 -11.48
C LEU A 95 -1.42 11.10 -10.00
N THR A 96 -1.48 9.83 -9.61
CA THR A 96 -1.88 9.40 -8.25
C THR A 96 -0.70 8.97 -7.38
N CYS A 97 0.37 8.46 -7.97
CA CYS A 97 1.45 7.76 -7.29
C CYS A 97 2.10 8.55 -6.14
N HIS A 98 2.58 9.77 -6.37
CA HIS A 98 3.32 10.52 -5.34
C HIS A 98 2.47 10.82 -4.10
N ARG A 99 1.23 11.27 -4.30
CA ARG A 99 0.28 11.55 -3.21
C ARG A 99 -0.09 10.27 -2.47
N PHE A 100 -0.27 9.17 -3.21
CA PHE A 100 -0.54 7.87 -2.61
C PHE A 100 0.64 7.41 -1.75
N LEU A 101 1.88 7.45 -2.26
CA LEU A 101 3.07 6.96 -1.57
C LEU A 101 3.35 7.66 -0.25
N ILE A 102 3.32 9.00 -0.21
CA ILE A 102 3.56 9.72 1.04
C ILE A 102 2.47 9.42 2.08
N THR A 103 1.23 9.25 1.62
CA THR A 103 0.10 8.92 2.49
C THR A 103 0.21 7.49 3.02
N ALA A 104 0.48 6.52 2.14
CA ALA A 104 0.66 5.12 2.48
C ALA A 104 1.80 4.93 3.50
N ILE A 105 2.94 5.60 3.30
CA ILE A 105 4.09 5.52 4.21
C ILE A 105 3.76 6.18 5.56
N ALA A 106 3.08 7.34 5.57
CA ALA A 106 2.68 8.00 6.81
C ALA A 106 1.71 7.12 7.63
N VAL A 107 0.70 6.56 6.97
CA VAL A 107 -0.28 5.65 7.60
C VAL A 107 0.38 4.36 8.07
N ALA A 108 1.23 3.74 7.25
CA ALA A 108 1.99 2.54 7.61
C ALA A 108 2.83 2.77 8.86
N SER A 109 3.62 3.86 8.88
CA SER A 109 4.51 4.18 9.99
C SER A 109 3.74 4.37 11.30
N LYS A 110 2.60 5.08 11.25
CA LYS A 110 1.74 5.29 12.42
C LYS A 110 1.05 4.01 12.90
N CYS A 111 0.81 3.06 12.01
CA CYS A 111 0.11 1.83 12.34
C CYS A 111 1.05 0.74 12.84
N LEU A 112 2.27 0.67 12.30
CA LEU A 112 3.17 -0.48 12.47
C LEU A 112 4.42 -0.16 13.30
N CYS A 113 4.81 1.10 13.44
CA CYS A 113 6.05 1.47 14.13
C CYS A 113 5.76 2.12 15.49
N ASP A 114 6.58 1.79 16.49
CA ASP A 114 6.53 2.42 17.82
C ASP A 114 6.98 3.90 17.78
N THR A 115 7.83 4.25 16.81
CA THR A 115 8.31 5.62 16.58
C THR A 115 7.92 6.07 15.18
N PHE A 116 7.17 7.18 15.09
CA PHE A 116 6.72 7.76 13.83
C PHE A 116 6.79 9.29 13.86
N CYS A 117 6.77 9.90 12.68
CA CYS A 117 6.88 11.36 12.53
C CYS A 117 5.51 12.06 12.64
N THR A 118 5.53 13.37 12.85
CA THR A 118 4.30 14.17 12.80
C THR A 118 3.85 14.40 11.34
N ASN A 119 2.56 14.66 11.14
CA ASN A 119 2.04 15.03 9.82
C ASN A 119 2.69 16.30 9.25
N ALA A 120 3.17 17.20 10.11
CA ALA A 120 3.93 18.35 9.68
C ALA A 120 5.23 17.95 8.95
N LEU A 121 5.95 16.96 9.47
CA LEU A 121 7.17 16.46 8.82
C LEU A 121 6.86 15.66 7.56
N TYR A 122 5.88 14.74 7.60
CA TYR A 122 5.45 14.00 6.42
C TYR A 122 5.00 14.92 5.29
N ALA A 123 4.19 15.94 5.59
CA ALA A 123 3.71 16.88 4.58
C ALA A 123 4.86 17.73 4.00
N LYS A 124 5.78 18.20 4.86
CA LYS A 124 6.98 18.95 4.43
C LYS A 124 7.86 18.12 3.49
N VAL A 125 8.13 16.86 3.86
CA VAL A 125 8.91 15.94 3.02
C VAL A 125 8.13 15.48 1.79
N GLY A 126 6.80 15.42 1.88
CA GLY A 126 5.89 15.10 0.77
C GLY A 126 5.74 16.24 -0.24
N GLY A 127 6.04 17.47 0.15
CA GLY A 127 5.84 18.68 -0.67
C GLY A 127 4.36 19.08 -0.78
N ILE A 128 3.55 18.75 0.23
CA ILE A 128 2.12 19.07 0.30
C ILE A 128 1.80 19.80 1.60
N SER A 129 0.61 20.40 1.70
CA SER A 129 0.20 21.02 2.95
C SER A 129 -0.18 19.97 4.01
N VAL A 130 -0.08 20.32 5.29
CA VAL A 130 -0.50 19.43 6.38
C VAL A 130 -1.99 19.10 6.27
N THR A 131 -2.81 20.11 5.96
CA THR A 131 -4.26 19.94 5.74
C THR A 131 -4.55 18.94 4.62
N GLU A 132 -3.78 19.01 3.54
CA GLU A 132 -3.91 18.08 2.42
C GLU A 132 -3.51 16.66 2.81
N LEU A 133 -2.38 16.48 3.51
CA LEU A 133 -2.00 15.15 4.02
C LEU A 133 -3.08 14.57 4.94
N ASN A 134 -3.64 15.37 5.85
CA ASN A 134 -4.71 14.91 6.75
C ASN A 134 -5.96 14.44 5.98
N ILE A 135 -6.30 15.11 4.88
CA ILE A 135 -7.41 14.70 4.01
C ILE A 135 -7.07 13.39 3.29
N LEU A 136 -5.86 13.28 2.75
CA LEU A 136 -5.41 12.07 2.06
C LEU A 136 -5.35 10.87 3.00
N GLU A 137 -4.89 11.02 4.24
CA GLU A 137 -4.89 9.92 5.22
C GLU A 137 -6.31 9.44 5.51
N ARG A 138 -7.27 10.34 5.67
CA ARG A 138 -8.67 9.96 5.88
C ARG A 138 -9.25 9.22 4.67
N GLU A 139 -9.00 9.72 3.47
CA GLU A 139 -9.39 9.06 2.22
C GLU A 139 -8.76 7.67 2.13
N PHE A 140 -7.48 7.55 2.44
CA PHE A 140 -6.73 6.29 2.42
C PHE A 140 -7.34 5.26 3.38
N LEU A 141 -7.58 5.66 4.63
CA LEU A 141 -8.15 4.79 5.66
C LEU A 141 -9.56 4.32 5.28
N GLN A 142 -10.35 5.21 4.69
CA GLN A 142 -11.64 4.85 4.10
C GLN A 142 -11.46 3.87 2.95
N MET A 143 -10.55 4.13 2.02
CA MET A 143 -10.31 3.28 0.85
C MET A 143 -9.83 1.88 1.23
N ILE A 144 -9.01 1.72 2.26
CA ILE A 144 -8.55 0.41 2.73
C ILE A 144 -9.48 -0.25 3.77
N ASP A 145 -10.59 0.41 4.14
CA ASP A 145 -11.54 -0.08 5.15
C ASP A 145 -10.86 -0.37 6.51
N TRP A 146 -9.88 0.46 6.88
CA TRP A 146 -9.09 0.30 8.12
C TRP A 146 -8.34 -1.04 8.26
N ARG A 147 -8.25 -1.84 7.19
CA ARG A 147 -7.53 -3.13 7.16
C ARG A 147 -6.07 -2.94 6.79
N LEU A 148 -5.30 -2.45 7.76
CA LEU A 148 -3.89 -2.07 7.58
C LEU A 148 -2.88 -3.16 7.91
N MET A 149 -3.32 -4.20 8.61
CA MET A 149 -2.45 -5.26 9.12
C MET A 149 -2.03 -6.22 7.99
N CYS A 150 -0.74 -6.54 7.98
CA CYS A 150 -0.15 -7.56 7.11
C CYS A 150 0.77 -8.45 7.96
N THR A 151 0.96 -9.69 7.54
CA THR A 151 1.89 -10.60 8.21
C THR A 151 3.27 -10.52 7.58
N ARG A 152 4.28 -11.00 8.31
CA ARG A 152 5.66 -11.05 7.82
C ARG A 152 5.77 -11.87 6.53
N GLU A 153 5.02 -12.97 6.44
CA GLU A 153 5.03 -13.90 5.32
C GLU A 153 4.56 -13.20 4.04
N ILE A 154 3.49 -12.40 4.14
CA ILE A 154 3.00 -11.60 3.01
C ILE A 154 4.07 -10.60 2.56
N LEU A 155 4.70 -9.87 3.48
CA LEU A 155 5.75 -8.92 3.12
C LEU A 155 6.99 -9.60 2.51
N SER A 156 7.33 -10.79 2.99
CA SER A 156 8.40 -11.61 2.42
C SER A 156 8.09 -12.02 0.98
N GLU A 157 6.84 -12.38 0.67
CA GLU A 157 6.41 -12.69 -0.68
C GLU A 157 6.51 -11.46 -1.60
N TYR A 158 6.05 -10.28 -1.13
CA TYR A 158 6.22 -9.03 -1.87
C TYR A 158 7.70 -8.74 -2.16
N TYR A 159 8.57 -8.90 -1.17
CA TYR A 159 10.01 -8.70 -1.33
C TYR A 159 10.61 -9.66 -2.36
N THR A 160 10.34 -10.96 -2.24
CA THR A 160 10.86 -11.97 -3.18
C THR A 160 10.39 -11.72 -4.61
N ASN A 161 9.09 -11.45 -4.80
CA ASN A 161 8.53 -11.13 -6.11
C ASN A 161 9.11 -9.83 -6.68
N LEU A 162 9.35 -8.83 -5.83
CA LEU A 162 9.95 -7.57 -6.24
C LEU A 162 11.39 -7.77 -6.73
N VAL A 163 12.20 -8.57 -6.04
CA VAL A 163 13.56 -8.89 -6.47
C VAL A 163 13.56 -9.72 -7.75
N ARG A 164 12.72 -10.76 -7.85
CA ARG A 164 12.66 -11.64 -9.04
C ARG A 164 12.19 -10.93 -10.30
N THR A 165 11.25 -10.00 -10.18
CA THR A 165 10.65 -9.30 -11.34
C THR A 165 11.35 -7.99 -11.70
N ASN A 166 12.50 -7.68 -11.11
CA ASN A 166 13.23 -6.45 -11.39
C ASN A 166 13.63 -6.37 -12.87
N ALA A 167 13.37 -5.23 -13.53
CA ALA A 167 13.55 -5.11 -14.98
C ALA A 167 15.02 -5.17 -15.41
N SER A 168 15.92 -4.79 -14.50
CA SER A 168 17.35 -4.69 -14.78
C SER A 168 18.08 -6.04 -14.76
N GLY A 169 17.49 -7.09 -14.18
CA GLY A 169 18.15 -8.35 -13.87
C GLY A 169 19.38 -8.22 -12.96
N LYS A 170 19.57 -7.06 -12.30
CA LYS A 170 20.77 -6.75 -11.52
C LYS A 170 20.72 -7.34 -10.11
N TYR A 171 19.53 -7.52 -9.55
CA TYR A 171 19.36 -8.02 -8.19
C TYR A 171 19.04 -9.51 -8.19
N ALA A 172 19.57 -10.23 -7.21
CA ALA A 172 19.26 -11.63 -6.92
C ALA A 172 19.26 -11.83 -5.40
N ILE A 173 18.50 -12.81 -4.91
CA ILE A 173 18.54 -13.20 -3.48
C ILE A 173 19.65 -14.22 -3.31
N ALA A 174 20.46 -14.07 -2.25
CA ALA A 174 21.68 -14.85 -2.03
C ALA A 174 21.46 -16.38 -1.88
N ASP A 175 20.24 -16.83 -1.55
CA ASP A 175 19.91 -18.24 -1.28
C ASP A 175 18.83 -18.82 -2.23
N ASP A 176 18.52 -18.17 -3.35
CA ASP A 176 17.41 -18.56 -4.25
C ASP A 176 17.86 -19.65 -5.25
N ASP A 177 18.19 -20.85 -4.74
CA ASP A 177 18.43 -22.08 -5.54
C ASP A 177 17.11 -22.79 -5.96
N ASP A 178 15.94 -22.23 -5.65
CA ASP A 178 14.64 -22.81 -6.02
C ASP A 178 14.14 -22.27 -7.38
N ASP A 179 14.61 -22.90 -8.46
CA ASP A 179 14.13 -22.71 -9.85
C ASP A 179 12.74 -23.33 -10.05
N SER A 180 11.74 -22.88 -9.28
CA SER A 180 10.34 -23.22 -9.52
C SER A 180 9.64 -22.08 -10.27
N PRO A 181 9.30 -22.24 -11.56
CA PRO A 181 8.55 -21.24 -12.31
C PRO A 181 7.09 -21.23 -11.84
N MET A 182 6.78 -20.42 -10.83
CA MET A 182 5.39 -20.10 -10.51
C MET A 182 4.93 -18.95 -11.41
N ALA A 183 4.09 -19.28 -12.39
CA ALA A 183 3.38 -18.32 -13.21
C ALA A 183 2.72 -17.25 -12.31
N VAL A 184 2.89 -15.98 -12.68
CA VAL A 184 2.22 -14.85 -12.04
C VAL A 184 0.71 -15.09 -12.11
N GLN A 185 0.14 -15.64 -11.04
CA GLN A 185 -1.30 -15.66 -10.85
C GLN A 185 -1.68 -14.32 -10.23
N PRO A 186 -2.79 -13.69 -10.67
CA PRO A 186 -3.36 -12.59 -9.93
C PRO A 186 -3.57 -13.05 -8.49
N LEU A 187 -2.97 -12.35 -7.52
CA LEU A 187 -3.20 -12.56 -6.10
C LEU A 187 -4.71 -12.59 -5.87
N LYS A 188 -5.24 -13.76 -5.51
CA LYS A 188 -6.66 -13.89 -5.18
C LYS A 188 -6.94 -12.95 -4.02
N PRO A 189 -8.03 -12.17 -4.05
CA PRO A 189 -8.44 -11.41 -2.89
C PRO A 189 -8.57 -12.38 -1.70
N THR A 190 -7.70 -12.24 -0.71
CA THR A 190 -7.88 -12.91 0.57
C THR A 190 -9.10 -12.27 1.20
N VAL A 191 -10.25 -12.90 1.01
CA VAL A 191 -11.45 -12.62 1.80
C VAL A 191 -11.04 -12.84 3.25
N PRO A 192 -11.06 -11.82 4.12
CA PRO A 192 -10.79 -12.05 5.53
C PRO A 192 -11.85 -13.01 6.07
N PRO A 193 -11.53 -13.82 7.10
CA PRO A 193 -12.52 -14.64 7.76
C PRO A 193 -13.70 -13.76 8.16
N GLN A 194 -14.88 -14.05 7.60
CA GLN A 194 -16.11 -13.44 8.08
C GLN A 194 -16.38 -14.03 9.46
N ASP A 195 -15.80 -13.42 10.48
CA ASP A 195 -16.20 -13.67 11.86
C ASP A 195 -16.28 -12.35 12.61
N ILE A 196 -17.36 -11.62 12.33
CA ILE A 196 -17.93 -10.66 13.26
C ILE A 196 -19.34 -11.16 13.51
N ALA A 197 -19.48 -11.88 14.62
CA ALA A 197 -20.68 -12.10 15.42
C ALA A 197 -21.99 -11.65 14.77
N GLN A 198 -22.86 -12.62 14.51
CA GLN A 198 -24.29 -12.43 14.24
C GLN A 198 -24.85 -11.34 15.16
N ARG A 199 -24.91 -10.10 14.65
CA ARG A 199 -25.75 -9.07 15.25
C ARG A 199 -27.19 -9.49 14.95
N PRO A 200 -28.05 -9.60 15.97
CA PRO A 200 -29.42 -10.05 15.76
C PRO A 200 -30.10 -9.13 14.74
N THR A 201 -30.80 -9.75 13.79
CA THR A 201 -31.56 -9.01 12.77
C THR A 201 -32.64 -8.16 13.44
N ILE A 202 -33.06 -7.09 12.76
CA ILE A 202 -34.13 -6.19 13.23
C ILE A 202 -35.39 -7.00 13.62
N GLU A 203 -35.67 -8.10 12.93
CA GLU A 203 -36.77 -9.03 13.25
C GLU A 203 -36.63 -9.70 14.64
N GLN A 204 -35.41 -10.08 15.05
CA GLN A 204 -35.16 -10.67 16.37
C GLN A 204 -35.32 -9.64 17.49
N ASN A 205 -34.95 -8.37 17.24
CA ASN A 205 -35.18 -7.28 18.18
C ASN A 205 -36.66 -6.89 18.28
N MET A 206 -37.43 -6.99 17.19
CA MET A 206 -38.89 -6.78 17.22
C MET A 206 -39.62 -7.90 17.97
N ALA A 207 -39.19 -9.15 17.86
CA ALA A 207 -39.77 -10.28 18.59
C ALA A 207 -39.56 -10.16 20.12
N PHE A 208 -38.38 -9.70 20.55
CA PHE A 208 -38.08 -9.47 21.97
C PHE A 208 -38.91 -8.31 22.57
N ALA A 209 -39.16 -7.25 21.80
CA ALA A 209 -39.99 -6.12 22.21
C ALA A 209 -41.49 -6.47 22.28
N ALA A 210 -41.95 -7.46 21.51
CA ALA A 210 -43.32 -7.96 21.56
C ALA A 210 -43.58 -8.86 22.79
N HIS A 211 -42.58 -9.66 23.22
CA HIS A 211 -42.68 -10.48 24.42
C HIS A 211 -42.67 -9.67 25.72
N GLN A 212 -42.02 -8.49 25.76
CA GLN A 212 -42.01 -7.62 26.95
C GLN A 212 -43.27 -6.76 27.12
N ARG A 213 -44.26 -6.85 26.21
CA ARG A 213 -45.58 -6.20 26.36
C ARG A 213 -46.73 -7.18 26.67
N GLY A 214 -46.40 -8.45 26.96
CA GLY A 214 -47.38 -9.52 27.19
C GLY A 214 -47.51 -10.00 28.63
N GLU A 215 -46.67 -9.55 29.57
CA GLU A 215 -46.75 -9.95 30.99
C GLU A 215 -46.51 -8.73 31.89
N GLY A 216 -47.60 -8.22 32.50
CA GLY A 216 -47.57 -7.18 33.53
C GLY A 216 -48.44 -5.97 33.25
#